data_AF-A0A261EXZ1-F1
#
_entry.id   AF-A0A261EXZ1-F1
#
_cell.length_a   1.000
_cell.length_b   1.000
_cell.length_c   1.000
_cell.angle_alpha   90.00
_cell.angle_beta   90.00
_cell.angle_gamma   90.00
#
_symmetry.space_group_name_H-M   'P 1'
#
loop_
_entity.id
_entity.type
_entity.pdbx_description
1 polymer ?
#
loop_
_entity_poly.entity_id
_entity_poly.type
_entity_poly.pdbx_seq_one_letter_code
_entity_poly.pdbx_strand_id
1 'polypeptide(L)'
;MKCIICGSEFRPRGGGKPQKYCSEKCRNKAKVRARKAKADGTRPPAAETAKPAPKPKQAKERPDLSRDEFKRMMDESLEDVLRRNRDRLSQALDDPDTPANALAAISRQLIAVVERLDRLEGGDPLLDIDAGDDADTQNLTQEAGDGAGKAIV
;
A
#
# COMPACT_ATOMS: atom_id res chain seq x y z
N MET A 1 -42.60 25.05 0.61
CA MET A 1 -41.55 25.68 -0.23
C MET A 1 -40.98 24.64 -1.19
N LYS A 2 -40.44 25.04 -2.35
CA LYS A 2 -39.86 24.13 -3.35
C LYS A 2 -38.33 24.04 -3.22
N CYS A 3 -37.78 22.85 -3.41
CA CYS A 3 -36.33 22.61 -3.35
C CYS A 3 -35.65 23.04 -4.65
N ILE A 4 -34.65 23.93 -4.57
CA ILE A 4 -33.91 24.44 -5.75
C ILE A 4 -33.20 23.33 -6.56
N ILE A 5 -32.97 22.16 -5.97
CA ILE A 5 -32.16 21.07 -6.56
C ILE A 5 -32.99 19.93 -7.15
N CYS A 6 -34.21 19.69 -6.65
CA CYS A 6 -35.06 18.58 -7.06
C CYS A 6 -36.53 18.95 -7.29
N GLY A 7 -36.89 20.24 -7.20
CA GLY A 7 -38.26 20.73 -7.38
C GLY A 7 -39.24 20.39 -6.24
N SER A 8 -39.02 19.29 -5.53
CA SER A 8 -39.92 18.74 -4.51
C SER A 8 -40.36 19.77 -3.48
N GLU A 9 -41.66 19.75 -3.19
CA GLU A 9 -42.25 20.55 -2.12
C GLU A 9 -41.88 19.98 -0.75
N PHE A 10 -41.58 20.87 0.19
CA PHE A 10 -41.28 20.50 1.57
C PHE A 10 -41.77 21.59 2.53
N ARG A 11 -42.14 21.16 3.73
CA ARG A 11 -42.41 22.03 4.88
C ARG A 11 -41.06 22.36 5.53
N PRO A 12 -40.67 23.64 5.64
CA PRO A 12 -39.46 24.01 6.35
C PRO A 12 -39.60 23.60 7.83
N ARG A 13 -38.56 23.00 8.41
CA ARG A 13 -38.51 22.76 9.86
C ARG A 13 -38.13 24.10 10.52
N GLY A 14 -39.01 24.60 11.39
CA GLY A 14 -39.06 26.01 11.79
C GLY A 14 -37.94 26.48 12.73
N GLY A 15 -37.94 27.79 13.03
CA GLY A 15 -37.11 28.41 14.07
C GLY A 15 -35.94 29.28 13.58
N GLY A 16 -35.68 29.42 12.28
CA GLY A 16 -34.52 30.18 11.80
C GLY A 16 -34.54 30.53 10.30
N LYS A 17 -33.34 30.70 9.72
CA LYS A 17 -33.14 31.15 8.34
C LYS A 17 -33.92 30.29 7.32
N PRO A 18 -34.50 30.89 6.26
CA PRO A 18 -35.36 30.16 5.31
C PRO A 18 -34.60 29.02 4.63
N GLN A 19 -35.13 27.80 4.80
CA GLN A 19 -34.58 26.57 4.25
C GLN A 19 -34.72 26.55 2.72
N LYS A 20 -33.60 26.38 1.99
CA LYS A 20 -33.58 26.39 0.51
C LYS A 20 -33.67 25.00 -0.16
N TYR A 21 -33.52 23.94 0.62
CA TYR A 21 -33.41 22.56 0.14
C TYR A 21 -34.20 21.62 1.04
N CYS A 22 -34.96 20.68 0.45
CA CYS A 22 -35.78 19.72 1.20
C CYS A 22 -34.97 18.80 2.13
N SER A 23 -33.73 18.49 1.77
CA SER A 23 -32.87 17.54 2.49
C SER A 23 -31.39 17.92 2.42
N GLU A 24 -30.59 17.28 3.27
CA GLU A 24 -29.12 17.43 3.23
C GLU A 24 -28.51 16.89 1.93
N LYS A 25 -29.07 15.81 1.36
CA LYS A 25 -28.66 15.30 0.03
C LYS A 25 -28.74 16.40 -1.03
N CYS A 26 -29.84 17.17 -1.05
CA CYS A 26 -29.99 18.33 -1.94
C CYS A 26 -29.01 19.47 -1.61
N ARG A 27 -28.82 19.77 -0.32
CA ARG A 27 -27.84 20.78 0.15
C ARG A 27 -26.41 20.45 -0.31
N ASN A 28 -26.01 19.18 -0.26
CA ASN A 28 -24.68 18.74 -0.69
C ASN A 28 -24.57 18.69 -2.22
N LYS A 29 -25.60 18.24 -2.95
CA LYS A 29 -25.65 18.33 -4.43
C LYS A 29 -25.54 19.78 -4.93
N ALA A 30 -26.11 20.76 -4.20
CA ALA A 30 -25.91 22.19 -4.48
C ALA A 30 -24.45 22.62 -4.30
N LYS A 31 -23.78 22.23 -3.20
CA LYS A 31 -22.35 22.53 -2.96
C LYS A 31 -21.45 21.95 -4.07
N VAL A 32 -21.71 20.71 -4.50
CA VAL A 32 -20.93 20.06 -5.57
C VAL A 32 -21.12 20.78 -6.90
N ARG A 33 -22.36 21.10 -7.29
CA ARG A 33 -22.63 21.90 -8.51
C ARG A 33 -21.95 23.27 -8.47
N ALA A 34 -21.97 23.95 -7.32
CA ALA A 34 -21.31 25.25 -7.16
C ALA A 34 -19.78 25.20 -7.19
N ARG A 35 -19.17 24.04 -6.86
CA ARG A 35 -17.73 23.80 -7.04
C ARG A 35 -17.38 23.49 -8.49
N LYS A 36 -18.14 22.62 -9.15
CA LYS A 36 -17.97 22.31 -10.58
C LYS A 36 -18.05 23.57 -11.43
N ALA A 37 -19.13 24.35 -11.32
CA ALA A 37 -19.29 25.64 -12.00
C ALA A 37 -18.26 26.74 -11.61
N LYS A 38 -17.35 26.48 -10.67
CA LYS A 38 -16.16 27.32 -10.40
C LYS A 38 -14.87 26.77 -11.01
N ALA A 39 -14.77 25.45 -11.21
CA ALA A 39 -13.70 24.82 -11.98
C ALA A 39 -13.93 24.98 -13.49
N ASP A 40 -15.17 24.81 -13.94
CA ASP A 40 -15.60 24.87 -15.34
C ASP A 40 -15.68 26.32 -15.90
N GLY A 41 -15.25 27.34 -15.12
CA GLY A 41 -15.22 28.76 -15.50
C GLY A 41 -16.58 29.45 -15.76
N THR A 42 -17.67 28.70 -15.82
CA THR A 42 -18.93 29.10 -16.50
C THR A 42 -19.86 30.03 -15.70
N ARG A 43 -19.33 30.79 -14.73
CA ARG A 43 -20.16 31.64 -13.86
C ARG A 43 -19.94 33.13 -14.14
N PRO A 44 -20.97 33.89 -14.56
CA PRO A 44 -20.88 35.34 -14.61
C PRO A 44 -20.63 35.91 -13.20
N PRO A 45 -19.84 37.00 -13.08
CA PRO A 45 -19.52 37.59 -11.78
C PRO A 45 -20.77 38.19 -11.15
N ALA A 46 -21.27 37.53 -10.09
CA ALA A 46 -22.26 38.14 -9.22
C ALA A 46 -21.54 39.15 -8.32
N ALA A 47 -22.05 40.38 -8.29
CA ALA A 47 -21.39 41.56 -7.71
C ALA A 47 -20.96 41.40 -6.25
N GLU A 48 -20.03 42.29 -5.87
CA GLU A 48 -19.26 42.28 -4.64
C GLU A 48 -20.09 42.19 -3.35
N THR A 49 -19.65 41.32 -2.45
CA THR A 49 -19.60 41.67 -1.02
C THR A 49 -18.26 41.19 -0.47
N ALA A 50 -17.38 42.14 -0.15
CA ALA A 50 -16.05 41.86 0.36
C ALA A 50 -16.12 41.04 1.67
N LYS A 51 -15.57 39.83 1.65
CA LYS A 51 -15.28 39.01 2.84
C LYS A 51 -13.94 38.29 2.65
N PRO A 52 -13.16 38.10 3.73
CA PRO A 52 -11.71 38.13 3.68
C PRO A 52 -11.09 36.97 2.93
N ALA A 53 -9.84 37.18 2.51
CA ALA A 53 -9.00 36.20 1.84
C ALA A 53 -9.14 34.80 2.49
N PRO A 54 -9.25 33.72 1.69
CA PRO A 54 -9.30 32.39 2.24
C PRO A 54 -7.97 32.11 2.93
N LYS A 55 -7.96 32.12 4.27
CA LYS A 55 -6.86 31.52 5.05
C LYS A 55 -6.61 30.14 4.43
N PRO A 56 -5.36 29.79 4.08
CA PRO A 56 -5.07 28.50 3.47
C PRO A 56 -5.53 27.44 4.45
N LYS A 57 -6.66 26.80 4.13
CA LYS A 57 -7.04 25.57 4.80
C LYS A 57 -5.98 24.59 4.36
N GLN A 58 -5.11 24.22 5.28
CA GLN A 58 -4.14 23.14 5.12
C GLN A 58 -4.87 22.01 4.42
N ALA A 59 -4.63 21.89 3.10
CA ALA A 59 -4.89 20.65 2.42
C ALA A 59 -3.99 19.68 3.19
N LYS A 60 -4.55 18.59 3.71
CA LYS A 60 -3.71 17.49 4.15
C LYS A 60 -2.84 17.17 2.95
N GLU A 61 -1.56 17.46 3.06
CA GLU A 61 -0.60 17.29 1.99
C GLU A 61 -0.66 15.82 1.62
N ARG A 62 -1.37 15.54 0.52
CA ARG A 62 -0.97 14.40 -0.29
C ARG A 62 0.41 14.81 -0.76
N PRO A 63 1.47 14.05 -0.45
CA PRO A 63 2.75 14.32 -1.08
C PRO A 63 2.48 14.30 -2.58
N ASP A 64 2.68 15.44 -3.25
CA ASP A 64 2.62 15.49 -4.70
C ASP A 64 3.84 14.72 -5.17
N LEU A 65 3.66 13.40 -5.39
CA LEU A 65 4.72 12.49 -5.80
C LEU A 65 5.49 13.14 -6.95
N SER A 66 6.81 13.22 -6.82
CA SER A 66 7.61 13.83 -7.86
C SER A 66 7.40 13.07 -9.18
N ARG A 67 7.60 13.74 -10.32
CA ARG A 67 7.38 13.11 -11.64
C ARG A 67 8.12 11.78 -11.79
N ASP A 68 9.28 11.64 -11.14
CA ASP A 68 10.09 10.42 -11.19
C ASP A 68 9.65 9.37 -10.16
N GLU A 69 9.01 9.78 -9.06
CA GLU A 69 8.37 8.89 -8.08
C GLU A 69 7.05 8.31 -8.63
N PHE A 70 6.28 9.12 -9.37
CA PHE A 70 5.12 8.65 -10.13
C PHE A 70 5.51 7.69 -11.27
N LYS A 71 6.67 7.90 -11.93
CA LYS A 71 7.24 6.91 -12.86
C LYS A 71 7.64 5.62 -12.15
N ARG A 72 8.30 5.69 -10.99
CA ARG A 72 8.67 4.50 -10.19
C ARG A 72 7.46 3.68 -9.72
N MET A 73 6.29 4.30 -9.59
CA MET A 73 5.01 3.61 -9.33
C MET A 73 4.42 2.94 -10.59
N MET A 74 4.95 3.24 -11.77
CA MET A 74 4.57 2.69 -13.08
C MET A 74 5.66 1.82 -13.73
N ASP A 75 6.88 1.81 -13.18
CA ASP A 75 7.95 0.89 -13.57
C ASP A 75 7.53 -0.54 -13.22
N GLU A 76 7.97 -1.53 -14.00
CA GLU A 76 7.64 -2.94 -13.75
C GLU A 76 8.09 -3.36 -12.34
N SER A 77 7.26 -4.10 -11.62
CA SER A 77 7.64 -4.57 -10.29
C SER A 77 8.87 -5.47 -10.39
N LEU A 78 9.74 -5.45 -9.37
CA LEU A 78 10.94 -6.29 -9.37
C LEU A 78 10.58 -7.78 -9.52
N GLU A 79 9.43 -8.18 -8.97
CA GLU A 79 8.83 -9.51 -9.12
C GLU A 79 8.48 -9.84 -10.58
N ASP A 80 7.82 -8.93 -11.31
CA ASP A 80 7.49 -9.11 -12.73
C ASP A 80 8.74 -9.23 -13.61
N VAL A 81 9.76 -8.41 -13.33
CA VAL A 81 11.06 -8.44 -14.03
C VAL A 81 11.77 -9.78 -13.76
N LEU A 82 11.73 -10.29 -12.52
CA LEU A 82 12.32 -11.57 -12.15
C LEU A 82 11.55 -12.76 -12.75
N ARG A 83 10.21 -12.76 -12.72
CA ARG A 83 9.38 -13.78 -13.39
C ARG A 83 9.67 -13.83 -14.89
N ARG A 84 9.72 -12.67 -15.57
CA ARG A 84 10.09 -12.59 -16.99
C ARG A 84 11.50 -13.10 -17.29
N ASN A 85 12.46 -12.89 -16.38
CA ASN A 85 13.81 -13.44 -16.52
C ASN A 85 13.82 -14.96 -16.33
N ARG A 86 13.14 -15.48 -15.30
CA ARG A 86 12.98 -16.92 -15.07
C ARG A 86 12.44 -17.61 -16.32
N ASP A 87 11.33 -17.10 -16.87
CA ASP A 87 10.67 -17.73 -18.02
C ASP A 87 11.57 -17.75 -19.26
N ARG A 88 12.35 -16.69 -19.50
CA ARG A 88 13.35 -16.63 -20.58
C ARG A 88 14.55 -17.56 -20.35
N LEU A 89 15.03 -17.67 -19.12
CA LEU A 89 16.15 -18.54 -18.76
C LEU A 89 15.74 -20.01 -18.85
N SER A 90 14.52 -20.36 -18.42
CA SER A 90 13.95 -21.70 -18.62
C SER A 90 13.81 -22.02 -20.11
N GLN A 91 13.21 -21.11 -20.91
CA GLN A 91 13.10 -21.31 -22.35
C GLN A 91 14.47 -21.52 -23.02
N ALA A 92 15.52 -20.84 -22.57
CA ALA A 92 16.88 -21.03 -23.07
C ALA A 92 17.54 -22.34 -22.62
N LEU A 93 17.09 -22.98 -21.53
CA LEU A 93 17.55 -24.33 -21.15
C LEU A 93 16.86 -25.43 -21.97
N ASP A 94 15.59 -25.21 -22.32
CA ASP A 94 14.78 -26.16 -23.10
C ASP A 94 15.07 -26.09 -24.62
N ASP A 95 15.72 -25.02 -25.08
CA ASP A 95 16.10 -24.81 -26.49
C ASP A 95 17.30 -25.70 -26.89
N PRO A 96 17.15 -26.64 -27.86
CA PRO A 96 18.23 -27.51 -28.31
C PRO A 96 19.36 -26.78 -29.06
N ASP A 97 19.13 -25.54 -29.54
CA ASP A 97 20.17 -24.73 -30.19
C ASP A 97 21.05 -23.97 -29.18
N THR A 98 20.72 -24.02 -27.87
CA THR A 98 21.55 -23.38 -26.83
C THR A 98 22.90 -24.08 -26.69
N PRO A 99 24.02 -23.34 -26.77
CA PRO A 99 25.34 -23.94 -26.75
C PRO A 99 25.68 -24.51 -25.36
N ALA A 100 26.24 -25.71 -25.33
CA ALA A 100 26.45 -26.48 -24.09
C ALA A 100 27.30 -25.77 -23.02
N ASN A 101 28.15 -24.82 -23.41
CA ASN A 101 28.94 -23.99 -22.49
C ASN A 101 28.09 -22.97 -21.71
N ALA A 102 26.95 -22.54 -22.27
CA ALA A 102 26.04 -21.58 -21.65
C ALA A 102 25.09 -22.23 -20.64
N LEU A 103 24.70 -23.49 -20.83
CA LEU A 103 23.75 -24.21 -19.97
C LEU A 103 24.08 -24.09 -18.47
N ALA A 104 25.35 -24.28 -18.10
CA ALA A 104 25.80 -24.18 -16.72
C ALA A 104 25.74 -22.74 -16.15
N ALA A 105 25.82 -21.70 -17.00
CA ALA A 105 25.66 -20.32 -16.58
C ALA A 105 24.17 -19.95 -16.45
N ILE A 106 23.35 -20.38 -17.40
CA ILE A 106 21.90 -20.16 -17.41
C ILE A 106 21.24 -20.83 -16.20
N SER A 107 21.62 -22.07 -15.86
CA SER A 107 21.06 -22.78 -14.70
C SER A 107 21.41 -22.09 -13.37
N ARG A 108 22.64 -21.61 -13.18
CA ARG A 108 23.02 -20.81 -12.01
C ARG A 108 22.25 -19.50 -11.91
N GLN A 109 22.01 -18.83 -13.04
CA GLN A 109 21.20 -17.60 -13.08
C GLN A 109 19.73 -17.88 -12.78
N LEU A 110 19.17 -18.98 -13.28
CA LEU A 110 17.81 -19.40 -13.00
C LEU A 110 17.61 -19.65 -11.49
N ILE A 111 18.50 -20.40 -10.84
CA ILE A 111 18.46 -20.64 -9.39
C ILE A 111 18.48 -19.32 -8.62
N ALA A 112 19.42 -18.42 -8.93
CA ALA A 112 19.52 -17.12 -8.26
C ALA A 112 18.29 -16.22 -8.45
N VAL A 113 17.58 -16.34 -9.57
CA VAL A 113 16.31 -15.65 -9.83
C VAL A 113 15.16 -16.28 -9.04
N VAL A 114 15.06 -17.62 -9.00
CA VAL A 114 14.03 -18.36 -8.25
C VAL A 114 14.15 -18.07 -6.75
N GLU A 115 15.32 -18.27 -6.14
CA GLU A 115 15.52 -17.94 -4.72
C GLU A 115 15.17 -16.48 -4.39
N ARG A 116 15.35 -15.56 -5.36
CA ARG A 116 15.03 -14.14 -5.18
C ARG A 116 13.54 -13.86 -5.31
N LEU A 117 12.79 -14.65 -6.08
CA LEU A 117 11.33 -14.65 -6.07
C LEU A 117 10.80 -15.24 -4.76
N ASP A 118 11.33 -16.37 -4.30
CA ASP A 118 10.89 -17.00 -3.04
C ASP A 118 11.04 -16.05 -1.84
N ARG A 119 12.19 -15.34 -1.76
CA ARG A 119 12.45 -14.28 -0.76
C ARG A 119 11.57 -13.03 -0.91
N LEU A 120 10.90 -12.82 -2.06
CA LEU A 120 9.99 -11.70 -2.30
C LEU A 120 8.51 -12.09 -2.07
N GLU A 121 8.12 -13.32 -2.42
CA GLU A 121 6.77 -13.87 -2.19
C GLU A 121 6.51 -14.18 -0.70
N GLY A 122 7.58 -14.34 0.10
CA GLY A 122 7.50 -14.34 1.56
C GLY A 122 8.12 -15.56 2.27
N GLY A 123 8.92 -16.37 1.55
CA GLY A 123 9.37 -17.68 2.02
C GLY A 123 8.29 -18.75 1.88
N ASP A 124 8.69 -20.02 1.78
CA ASP A 124 7.75 -21.13 1.97
C ASP A 124 7.54 -21.32 3.48
N PRO A 125 6.33 -21.07 4.03
CA PRO A 125 6.09 -21.22 5.46
C PRO A 125 6.33 -22.65 5.97
N LEU A 126 6.39 -23.66 5.08
CA LEU A 126 6.71 -25.02 5.47
C LEU A 126 8.20 -25.22 5.80
N LEU A 127 9.11 -24.53 5.08
CA LEU A 127 10.56 -24.66 5.25
C LEU A 127 11.12 -23.77 6.37
N ASP A 128 10.42 -22.68 6.71
CA ASP A 128 10.81 -21.78 7.80
C ASP A 128 10.36 -22.27 9.19
N ILE A 129 9.51 -23.31 9.28
CA ILE A 129 9.07 -23.91 10.57
C ILE A 129 10.17 -24.79 11.18
N ASP A 130 10.89 -25.58 10.37
CA ASP A 130 11.94 -26.50 10.86
C ASP A 130 13.21 -25.78 11.36
N ALA A 131 13.33 -24.46 11.14
CA ALA A 131 14.46 -23.66 11.63
C ALA A 131 14.29 -23.14 13.08
N GLY A 132 13.19 -23.48 13.77
CA GLY A 132 12.79 -22.87 15.04
C GLY A 132 12.84 -23.74 16.30
N ASP A 133 12.97 -25.07 16.19
CA ASP A 133 12.63 -26.02 17.29
C ASP A 133 13.84 -26.80 17.90
N ASP A 134 15.07 -26.30 17.75
CA ASP A 134 16.29 -26.88 18.35
C ASP A 134 16.80 -26.15 19.63
N ALA A 135 15.93 -25.35 20.27
CA ALA A 135 16.25 -24.64 21.51
C ALA A 135 15.47 -25.20 22.70
N ASP A 136 15.90 -26.35 23.26
CA ASP A 136 15.87 -26.69 24.70
C ASP A 136 16.10 -28.21 24.96
N THR A 137 17.35 -28.68 24.95
CA THR A 137 17.76 -29.88 25.75
C THR A 137 19.27 -30.06 25.86
N GLN A 138 19.90 -29.39 26.84
CA GLN A 138 21.11 -29.88 27.56
C GLN A 138 21.56 -28.93 28.69
N ASN A 139 20.90 -29.01 29.85
CA ASN A 139 21.49 -28.54 31.11
C ASN A 139 20.88 -29.29 32.31
N LEU A 140 21.25 -30.56 32.49
CA LEU A 140 20.73 -31.41 33.59
C LEU A 140 21.73 -32.49 34.08
N THR A 141 23.00 -32.12 34.23
CA THR A 141 24.05 -32.80 35.02
C THR A 141 25.11 -31.73 35.33
N GLN A 142 25.63 -31.50 36.54
CA GLN A 142 25.87 -32.43 37.64
C GLN A 142 26.11 -31.66 38.97
N GLU A 143 25.08 -31.53 39.81
CA GLU A 143 25.21 -31.01 41.20
C GLU A 143 24.95 -32.16 42.17
N ALA A 144 26.00 -32.88 42.55
CA ALA A 144 25.97 -33.92 43.57
C ALA A 144 27.28 -33.82 44.38
N GLY A 145 27.12 -33.52 45.67
CA GLY A 145 28.16 -32.89 46.50
C GLY A 145 29.44 -33.69 46.71
N ASP A 146 30.42 -33.00 47.28
CA ASP A 146 30.95 -33.47 48.55
C ASP A 146 31.38 -32.33 49.47
N GLY A 147 31.06 -32.48 50.75
CA GLY A 147 31.08 -31.40 51.74
C GLY A 147 31.51 -31.88 53.12
N ALA A 148 32.67 -32.53 53.19
CA ALA A 148 33.39 -32.85 54.42
C ALA A 148 34.89 -33.06 54.09
N GLY A 149 35.86 -32.77 54.95
CA GLY A 149 35.75 -32.39 56.34
C GLY A 149 36.84 -33.05 57.18
N LYS A 150 38.04 -32.43 57.15
CA LYS A 150 39.09 -32.53 58.20
C LYS A 150 39.86 -33.86 58.34
N ALA A 151 41.14 -33.71 58.69
CA ALA A 151 42.07 -34.79 59.00
C ALA A 151 41.63 -35.62 60.22
N ILE A 152 41.86 -36.93 60.17
CA ILE A 152 42.25 -37.79 61.30
C ILE A 152 42.79 -39.11 60.71
N VAL A 153 43.84 -39.73 61.26
CA VAL A 153 44.69 -39.27 62.38
C VAL A 153 45.62 -38.16 61.94
#